data_AF-A0A9N7Z1K1-F1
#
_entry.id   AF-A0A9N7Z1K1-F1
#
_cell.length_a   1.000
_cell.length_b   1.000
_cell.length_c   1.000
_cell.angle_alpha   90.00
_cell.angle_beta   90.00
_cell.angle_gamma   90.00
#
_symmetry.space_group_name_H-M   'P 1'
#
loop_
_entity.id
_entity.type
_entity.pdbx_description
1 polymer ?
#
loop_
_entity_poly.entity_id
_entity_poly.type
_entity_poly.pdbx_seq_one_letter_code
_entity_poly.pdbx_strand_id
1 'polypeptide(L)'
;MALSAELKLRDKHTQRICVRVDNDLSSLNDGIKELNVNVSQLLSDLVEREKARGACAAGEEDEDSDEGSDEDETSKCEPQRPAKRLKP
;
A
#
# COMPACT_ATOMS: atom_id res chain seq x y z
N MET A 1 0.37 29.00 -9.30
CA MET A 1 -0.80 28.31 -8.70
C MET A 1 -0.28 27.23 -7.77
N ALA A 2 -1.11 26.61 -6.91
CA ALA A 2 -0.66 25.51 -6.07
C ALA A 2 -1.75 24.46 -5.91
N LEU A 3 -1.34 23.19 -5.94
CA LEU A 3 -2.15 22.06 -5.54
C LEU A 3 -1.84 21.73 -4.09
N SER A 4 -2.86 21.40 -3.29
CA SER A 4 -2.63 21.00 -1.91
C SER A 4 -3.48 19.82 -1.50
N ALA A 5 -2.88 18.93 -0.72
CA ALA A 5 -3.55 17.86 0.00
C ALA A 5 -3.42 18.09 1.51
N GLU A 6 -4.43 17.69 2.26
CA GLU A 6 -4.45 17.80 3.71
C GLU A 6 -4.84 16.44 4.31
N LEU A 7 -4.03 15.93 5.23
CA LEU A 7 -4.29 14.72 5.99
C LEU A 7 -4.59 15.10 7.44
N LYS A 8 -5.78 14.72 7.92
CA LYS A 8 -6.20 14.89 9.32
C LYS A 8 -6.12 13.57 10.04
N LEU A 9 -5.26 13.50 11.05
CA LEU A 9 -5.08 12.34 11.90
C LEU A 9 -6.09 12.34 13.05
N ARG A 10 -6.30 11.16 13.66
CA ARG A 10 -7.27 10.98 14.75
C ARG A 10 -6.90 11.76 16.02
N ASP A 11 -5.59 11.95 16.24
CA ASP A 11 -4.99 12.75 17.31
C ASP A 11 -5.13 14.27 17.09
N LYS A 12 -5.91 14.69 16.09
CA LYS A 12 -6.14 16.09 15.68
C LYS A 12 -4.91 16.76 15.04
N HIS A 13 -3.83 16.04 14.78
CA HIS A 13 -2.74 16.57 13.97
C HIS A 13 -3.15 16.65 12.49
N THR A 14 -2.78 17.75 11.86
CA THR A 14 -2.99 17.98 10.44
C THR A 14 -1.64 18.08 9.74
N GLN A 15 -1.47 17.34 8.65
CA GLN A 15 -0.33 17.47 7.75
C GLN A 15 -0.81 17.99 6.40
N ARG A 16 -0.08 18.97 5.86
CA ARG A 16 -0.41 19.60 4.58
C ARG A 16 0.75 19.44 3.62
N ILE A 17 0.44 18.98 2.41
CA ILE A 17 1.37 18.89 1.28
C ILE A 17 0.93 19.94 0.28
N CYS A 18 1.88 20.75 -0.21
CA CYS A 18 1.64 21.78 -1.21
C CYS A 18 2.65 21.61 -2.36
N VAL A 19 2.15 21.49 -3.57
CA VAL A 19 2.95 21.41 -4.80
C VAL A 19 2.68 22.69 -5.61
N ARG A 20 3.73 23.41 -5.97
CA ARG A 20 3.62 24.62 -6.80
C ARG A 20 3.47 24.19 -8.26
N VAL A 21 2.53 24.80 -8.96
CA VAL A 21 2.29 24.55 -10.39
C VAL A 21 2.18 25.86 -11.14
N ASP A 22 2.60 25.84 -12.40
CA ASP A 22 2.46 26.93 -13.35
C ASP A 22 1.04 26.95 -13.95
N ASN A 23 0.74 27.95 -14.77
CA ASN A 23 -0.59 28.17 -15.33
C ASN A 23 -0.75 27.45 -16.69
N ASP A 24 -0.47 26.16 -16.71
CA ASP A 24 -0.61 25.31 -17.89
C ASP A 24 -0.96 23.85 -17.51
N LEU A 25 -1.48 23.11 -18.47
CA LEU A 25 -1.99 21.75 -18.24
C LEU A 25 -0.87 20.73 -17.97
N SER A 26 0.32 20.93 -18.53
CA SER A 26 1.45 20.02 -18.33
C SER A 26 1.95 20.12 -16.90
N SER A 27 2.18 21.35 -16.42
CA SER A 27 2.57 21.63 -15.04
C SER A 27 1.51 21.14 -14.04
N LEU A 28 0.22 21.31 -14.36
CA LEU A 28 -0.87 20.77 -13.54
C LEU A 28 -0.83 19.24 -13.46
N ASN A 29 -0.65 18.54 -14.59
CA ASN A 29 -0.58 17.08 -14.63
C ASN A 29 0.63 16.53 -13.87
N ASP A 30 1.79 17.18 -14.01
CA ASP A 30 3.00 16.77 -13.28
C ASP A 30 2.87 17.07 -11.78
N GLY A 31 2.27 18.21 -11.42
CA GLY A 31 1.95 18.51 -10.02
C GLY A 31 0.99 17.51 -9.37
N ILE A 32 0.02 16.97 -10.12
CA ILE A 32 -0.87 15.91 -9.63
C ILE A 32 -0.09 14.62 -9.37
N LYS A 33 0.81 14.22 -10.29
CA LYS A 33 1.66 13.04 -10.10
C LYS A 33 2.56 13.18 -8.89
N GLU A 34 3.21 14.34 -8.74
CA GLU A 34 4.06 14.64 -7.59
C GLU A 34 3.26 14.57 -6.28
N LEU A 35 2.08 15.19 -6.25
CA LEU A 35 1.20 15.15 -5.09
C LEU A 35 0.80 13.70 -4.73
N ASN A 36 0.53 12.85 -5.73
CA ASN A 36 0.18 11.45 -5.52
C ASN A 36 1.34 10.64 -4.91
N VAL A 37 2.56 10.86 -5.40
CA VAL A 37 3.77 10.24 -4.84
C VAL A 37 3.96 10.68 -3.38
N ASN A 38 3.88 11.99 -3.11
CA ASN A 38 4.05 12.55 -1.77
C ASN A 38 3.00 12.02 -0.78
N VAL A 39 1.74 11.92 -1.20
CA VAL A 39 0.66 11.37 -0.37
C VAL A 39 0.87 9.88 -0.13
N SER A 40 1.23 9.11 -1.15
CA SER A 40 1.48 7.68 -1.03
C SER A 40 2.64 7.37 -0.09
N GLN A 41 3.72 8.15 -0.16
CA GLN A 41 4.85 8.05 0.76
C GLN A 41 4.41 8.39 2.19
N LEU A 42 3.71 9.50 2.39
CA LEU A 42 3.23 9.91 3.72
C LEU A 42 2.37 8.82 4.37
N LEU A 43 1.46 8.21 3.62
CA LEU A 43 0.61 7.14 4.13
C LEU A 43 1.41 5.88 4.44
N SER A 44 2.40 5.54 3.61
CA SER A 44 3.29 4.41 3.85
C SER A 44 4.09 4.58 5.14
N ASP A 45 4.70 5.76 5.34
CA ASP A 45 5.44 6.10 6.56
C ASP A 45 4.55 5.99 7.82
N LEU A 46 3.27 6.39 7.71
CA LEU A 46 2.32 6.30 8.82
C LEU A 46 2.01 4.85 9.18
N VAL A 47 1.81 4.00 8.17
CA VAL A 47 1.59 2.56 8.37
C VAL A 47 2.83 1.91 8.99
N GLU A 48 4.03 2.25 8.54
CA GLU A 48 5.27 1.72 9.11
C GLU A 48 5.46 2.14 10.58
N ARG A 49 5.18 3.41 10.91
CA ARG A 49 5.21 3.89 12.30
C ARG A 49 4.19 3.18 13.19
N GLU A 50 3.01 2.88 12.66
CA GLU A 50 1.98 2.14 13.40
C GLU A 50 2.42 0.69 13.66
N LYS A 51 2.98 0.01 12.65
CA LYS A 51 3.55 -1.33 12.79
C LYS A 51 4.65 -1.37 13.85
N ALA A 52 5.59 -0.41 13.82
CA ALA A 52 6.67 -0.34 14.80
C ALA A 52 6.17 -0.11 16.24
N ARG A 53 5.09 0.68 16.41
CA ARG A 53 4.46 0.89 17.72
C ARG A 53 3.67 -0.33 18.21
N GLY A 54 3.02 -1.07 17.32
CA GLY A 54 2.30 -2.30 17.64
C GLY A 54 3.21 -3.50 17.91
N ALA A 55 4.39 -3.55 17.31
CA ALA A 55 5.36 -4.64 17.46
C ALA A 55 5.95 -4.77 18.88
N CYS A 56 5.84 -3.74 19.73
CA CYS A 56 6.24 -3.83 21.14
C CYS A 56 5.14 -4.37 22.06
N ALA A 57 3.94 -4.65 21.53
CA ALA A 57 2.81 -5.21 22.29
C ALA A 57 2.50 -6.67 21.92
N ALA A 58 3.24 -7.25 20.96
CA ALA A 58 3.23 -8.68 20.69
C ALA A 58 4.35 -9.33 21.50
N GLY A 59 4.04 -9.63 22.77
CA GLY A 59 4.80 -10.64 23.47
C GLY A 59 4.61 -11.99 22.77
N GLU A 60 5.74 -12.69 22.62
CA GLU A 60 5.86 -14.14 22.41
C GLU A 60 5.44 -14.70 21.06
N GLU A 61 6.39 -14.76 20.12
CA GLU A 61 6.61 -15.94 19.26
C GLU A 61 8.13 -16.18 19.14
N ASP A 62 8.76 -16.53 20.27
CA ASP A 62 9.98 -17.37 20.25
C ASP A 62 9.50 -18.83 20.30
N GLU A 63 9.27 -19.45 19.14
CA GLU A 63 9.25 -20.91 19.01
C GLU A 63 10.23 -21.32 17.90
N ASP A 64 11.46 -21.49 18.35
CA ASP A 64 12.46 -22.51 18.02
C ASP A 64 12.17 -23.49 16.85
N SER A 65 13.15 -23.57 15.94
CA SER A 65 13.63 -24.71 15.16
C SER A 65 12.67 -25.83 14.69
N ASP A 66 12.65 -26.09 13.37
CA ASP A 66 13.26 -27.34 12.86
C ASP A 66 13.61 -27.24 11.35
N GLU A 67 14.82 -27.67 10.99
CA GLU A 67 15.28 -27.83 9.61
C GLU A 67 14.63 -29.08 9.00
N GLY A 68 13.71 -28.88 8.05
CA GLY A 68 13.09 -29.97 7.28
C GLY A 68 13.29 -29.78 5.79
N SER A 69 14.49 -30.09 5.30
CA SER A 69 14.78 -30.27 3.88
C SER A 69 14.04 -31.48 3.34
N ASP A 70 13.15 -31.29 2.36
CA ASP A 70 12.97 -32.29 1.30
C ASP A 70 12.48 -31.61 0.01
N GLU A 71 13.27 -31.83 -1.02
CA GLU A 71 13.06 -31.44 -2.40
C GLU A 71 12.19 -32.52 -3.04
N ASP A 72 11.03 -32.20 -3.60
CA ASP A 72 10.56 -32.97 -4.76
C ASP A 72 9.60 -32.16 -5.63
N GLU A 73 10.02 -32.00 -6.88
CA GLU A 73 9.20 -31.51 -7.95
C GLU A 73 8.06 -32.49 -8.23
N THR A 74 6.87 -32.01 -8.57
CA THR A 74 6.17 -32.57 -9.75
C THR A 74 5.01 -31.70 -10.21
N SER A 75 5.18 -31.28 -11.46
CA SER A 75 4.23 -30.60 -12.32
C SER A 75 2.84 -31.27 -12.39
N LYS A 76 1.77 -30.46 -12.40
CA LYS A 76 0.65 -30.71 -13.31
C LYS A 76 -0.15 -29.45 -13.65
N CYS A 77 0.03 -29.00 -14.89
CA CYS A 77 -0.83 -28.09 -15.61
C CYS A 77 -2.27 -28.65 -15.76
N GLU A 78 -3.24 -27.74 -15.60
CA GLU A 78 -4.55 -27.64 -16.31
C GLU A 78 -5.60 -28.78 -16.23
N PRO A 79 -6.89 -28.58 -16.65
CA PRO A 79 -7.58 -27.35 -17.06
C PRO A 79 -9.00 -27.12 -16.46
N GLN A 80 -9.46 -25.88 -16.66
CA GLN A 80 -10.82 -25.33 -16.79
C GLN A 80 -12.02 -26.31 -16.83
N ARG A 81 -13.04 -26.10 -15.99
CA ARG A 81 -14.38 -26.71 -16.15
C ARG A 81 -15.39 -25.71 -16.74
N PRO A 82 -16.02 -26.00 -17.89
CA PRO A 82 -17.01 -25.12 -18.52
C PRO A 82 -18.47 -25.44 -18.14
N ALA A 83 -19.30 -24.39 -18.32
CA ALA A 83 -20.76 -24.36 -18.51
C ALA A 83 -21.64 -24.65 -17.27
N LYS A 84 -22.80 -24.00 -17.09
CA LYS A 84 -23.88 -23.81 -18.08
C LYS A 84 -24.71 -22.55 -17.83
N ARG A 85 -25.13 -21.91 -18.93
CA ARG A 85 -26.21 -20.92 -19.01
C ARG A 85 -27.55 -21.63 -18.76
N LEU A 86 -28.42 -21.06 -17.92
CA LEU A 86 -29.85 -21.40 -17.88
C LEU A 86 -30.65 -20.11 -18.09
N LYS A 87 -31.37 -20.03 -19.20
CA LYS A 87 -32.57 -19.18 -19.38
C LYS A 87 -33.77 -20.12 -19.49
N PRO A 88 -34.94 -19.71 -19.01
CA PRO A 88 -35.97 -19.26 -19.95
C PRO A 88 -36.17 -17.75 -19.93
#